data_AF-A0A4Q2XTT2-F1
#
_entry.id   AF-A0A4Q2XTT2-F1
#
_cell.length_a   1.000
_cell.length_b   1.000
_cell.length_c   1.000
_cell.angle_alpha   90.00
_cell.angle_beta   90.00
_cell.angle_gamma   90.00
#
_symmetry.space_group_name_H-M   'P 1'
#
loop_
_entity.id
_entity.type
_entity.pdbx_description
1 polymer ?
#
loop_
_entity_poly.entity_id
_entity_poly.type
_entity_poly.pdbx_seq_one_letter_code
_entity_poly.pdbx_strand_id
1 'polypeptide(L)'
;MKPISLIFLCAILSGWLLGRSWSSQEAGDPAKTAAETAAHGPGRPVKKEAPRRREMGKEEFIASIWKHLEAARAPGYNPMGDELAAWTDGEIIAALQESITDPALHGLPGKEGNATLFLLQEWMKRDPAASAEWVDSLESTMLKGQLAPCIAACWPADRGEEGIAFLLGNPVIFGNGTGAPLISKAMDSAAAKGIAAVNDLLRVARENGLDYVHVKPEFPPDFDFKTLAAAGELKQTVEKDPANPAILAWSRQDRDAAFQWTLQNVGAKETFDQLLPRTGGPLTWSAARYEAMDEGQRGEFRAGFLGPRLQEVQNFSSAIQDPVLRDEVRMQGVQGIFVSDRGGAMSTAEAMLELLGTPERRLEILENLERAPWPSSAGRQTPVDEPRLRELMGGWTTDQTRIDTIIDRLKKP
;
A
#
# COMPACT_ATOMS: atom_id res chain seq x y z
N MET A 1 27.11 -1.32 0.55
CA MET A 1 25.83 -1.73 -0.09
C MET A 1 24.80 -1.89 1.02
N LYS A 2 23.66 -1.21 0.93
CA LYS A 2 22.68 -1.10 2.03
C LYS A 2 21.73 -2.32 2.03
N PRO A 3 21.39 -2.91 3.19
CA PRO A 3 20.52 -4.09 3.31
C PRO A 3 19.01 -3.82 3.07
N ILE A 4 18.65 -2.60 2.64
CA ILE A 4 17.26 -2.16 2.46
C ILE A 4 16.60 -2.83 1.23
N SER A 5 17.38 -3.23 0.22
CA SER A 5 16.86 -3.84 -1.01
C SER A 5 16.38 -5.29 -0.85
N LEU A 6 16.82 -6.00 0.19
CA LEU A 6 16.37 -7.38 0.44
C LEU A 6 15.00 -7.43 1.15
N ILE A 7 14.71 -6.41 1.98
CA ILE A 7 13.45 -6.33 2.74
C ILE A 7 12.28 -5.96 1.84
N PHE A 8 12.50 -5.14 0.80
CA PHE A 8 11.46 -4.85 -0.20
C PHE A 8 11.13 -6.04 -1.10
N LEU A 9 12.14 -6.85 -1.45
CA LEU A 9 11.96 -8.11 -2.16
C LEU A 9 11.16 -9.11 -1.31
N CYS A 10 11.50 -9.20 -0.01
CA CYS A 10 10.75 -9.99 0.95
C CYS A 10 9.36 -9.42 1.23
N ALA A 11 9.08 -8.11 1.11
CA ALA A 11 7.75 -7.52 1.33
C ALA A 11 6.80 -7.73 0.13
N ILE A 12 7.32 -7.63 -1.10
CA ILE A 12 6.55 -7.94 -2.32
C ILE A 12 6.31 -9.45 -2.42
N LEU A 13 7.28 -10.27 -2.02
CA LEU A 13 7.09 -11.71 -1.89
C LEU A 13 6.25 -12.07 -0.65
N SER A 14 6.33 -11.37 0.49
CA SER A 14 5.56 -11.73 1.71
C SER A 14 4.13 -11.25 1.72
N GLY A 15 3.79 -10.15 1.04
CA GLY A 15 2.40 -9.84 0.69
C GLY A 15 1.78 -10.90 -0.22
N TRP A 16 2.61 -11.56 -1.05
CA TRP A 16 2.26 -12.73 -1.86
C TRP A 16 2.36 -14.08 -1.11
N LEU A 17 3.06 -14.16 0.03
CA LEU A 17 3.35 -15.39 0.78
C LEU A 17 2.59 -15.50 2.12
N LEU A 18 1.71 -14.56 2.47
CA LEU A 18 0.78 -14.77 3.59
C LEU A 18 -0.32 -15.74 3.17
N GLY A 19 0.03 -17.01 3.32
CA GLY A 19 -0.73 -18.15 2.85
C GLY A 19 -2.08 -18.32 3.53
N ARG A 20 -3.08 -18.57 2.69
CA ARG A 20 -4.04 -19.64 2.95
C ARG A 20 -3.61 -20.83 2.11
N SER A 21 -3.28 -21.94 2.77
CA SER A 21 -3.10 -23.22 2.10
C SER A 21 -4.33 -23.50 1.23
N TRP A 22 -4.10 -23.90 -0.01
CA TRP A 22 -5.15 -24.31 -0.95
C TRP A 22 -5.93 -25.56 -0.50
N SER A 23 -5.58 -26.15 0.65
CA SER A 23 -6.20 -27.35 1.19
C SER A 23 -6.73 -27.09 2.61
N SER A 24 -8.06 -27.02 2.73
CA SER A 24 -8.91 -27.56 3.81
C SER A 24 -10.07 -26.62 4.18
N GLN A 25 -11.13 -26.53 3.36
CA GLN A 25 -12.44 -26.19 3.91
C GLN A 25 -13.69 -26.65 3.14
N GLU A 26 -13.59 -27.35 2.01
CA GLU A 26 -14.79 -27.91 1.33
C GLU A 26 -14.56 -29.32 0.75
N ALA A 27 -13.85 -30.19 1.46
CA ALA A 27 -13.94 -31.63 1.19
C ALA A 27 -15.16 -32.19 1.95
N GLY A 28 -16.33 -32.05 1.34
CA GLY A 28 -17.46 -32.92 1.64
C GLY A 28 -17.05 -34.38 1.40
N ASP A 29 -17.39 -35.22 2.36
CA ASP A 29 -17.04 -36.64 2.50
C ASP A 29 -17.20 -37.44 1.18
N PRO A 30 -16.10 -37.85 0.49
CA PRO A 30 -16.19 -38.59 -0.77
C PRO A 30 -16.27 -40.10 -0.53
N ALA A 31 -17.10 -40.52 0.45
CA ALA A 31 -17.28 -41.92 0.81
C ALA A 31 -18.75 -42.33 0.70
N LYS A 32 -19.40 -42.06 -0.45
CA LYS A 32 -20.68 -42.70 -0.84
C LYS A 32 -21.13 -42.28 -2.24
N THR A 33 -20.50 -42.81 -3.30
CA THR A 33 -21.17 -43.25 -4.55
C THR A 33 -20.13 -43.71 -5.57
N ALA A 34 -19.82 -45.00 -5.59
CA ALA A 34 -19.25 -45.66 -6.76
C ALA A 34 -19.49 -47.16 -6.67
N ALA A 35 -20.71 -47.58 -6.99
CA ALA A 35 -21.01 -48.94 -7.42
C ALA A 35 -22.07 -48.85 -8.52
N GLU A 36 -21.86 -49.62 -9.60
CA GLU A 36 -22.75 -49.84 -10.76
C GLU A 36 -22.80 -48.67 -11.77
N THR A 37 -22.72 -48.81 -13.09
CA THR A 37 -22.72 -49.93 -14.06
C THR A 37 -22.22 -49.34 -15.40
N ALA A 38 -21.29 -49.96 -16.13
CA ALA A 38 -21.51 -50.76 -17.37
C ALA A 38 -21.14 -50.09 -18.72
N ALA A 39 -20.46 -50.93 -19.53
CA ALA A 39 -20.59 -51.17 -20.97
C ALA A 39 -19.94 -50.24 -22.02
N HIS A 40 -19.32 -50.92 -22.99
CA HIS A 40 -18.62 -50.44 -24.18
C HIS A 40 -19.51 -49.65 -25.15
N GLY A 41 -18.92 -48.60 -25.75
CA GLY A 41 -19.42 -47.90 -26.93
C GLY A 41 -18.27 -47.20 -27.69
N PRO A 42 -18.32 -47.10 -29.03
CA PRO A 42 -17.13 -46.96 -29.87
C PRO A 42 -16.67 -45.51 -30.09
N GLY A 43 -15.36 -45.36 -30.30
CA GLY A 43 -14.76 -44.31 -31.15
C GLY A 43 -14.92 -42.86 -30.69
N ARG A 44 -14.26 -42.49 -29.58
CA ARG A 44 -14.01 -41.08 -29.26
C ARG A 44 -13.05 -40.53 -30.33
N PRO A 45 -13.34 -39.40 -31.01
CA PRO A 45 -12.43 -38.83 -31.99
C PRO A 45 -11.11 -38.52 -31.28
N VAL A 46 -10.02 -39.09 -31.81
CA VAL A 46 -8.66 -38.83 -31.34
C VAL A 46 -8.42 -37.34 -31.52
N LYS A 47 -8.52 -36.58 -30.43
CA LYS A 47 -8.05 -35.20 -30.34
C LYS A 47 -6.61 -35.26 -30.87
N LYS A 48 -6.33 -34.64 -32.02
CA LYS A 48 -4.96 -34.45 -32.47
C LYS A 48 -4.27 -33.63 -31.39
N GLU A 49 -3.53 -34.31 -30.52
CA GLU A 49 -2.65 -33.64 -29.58
C GLU A 49 -1.66 -32.84 -30.42
N ALA A 50 -1.68 -31.52 -30.23
CA ALA A 50 -0.66 -30.65 -30.79
C ALA A 50 0.72 -31.20 -30.37
N PRO A 51 1.76 -31.06 -31.21
CA PRO A 51 3.10 -31.51 -30.86
C PRO A 51 3.49 -30.89 -29.51
N ARG A 52 3.61 -31.72 -28.47
CA ARG A 52 4.02 -31.26 -27.15
C ARG A 52 5.41 -30.64 -27.29
N ARG A 53 5.52 -29.36 -26.93
CA ARG A 53 6.82 -28.69 -26.84
C ARG A 53 7.68 -29.44 -25.84
N ARG A 54 9.00 -29.36 -26.03
CA ARG A 54 9.97 -29.93 -25.09
C ARG A 54 9.61 -29.50 -23.67
N GLU A 55 9.52 -30.47 -22.77
CA GLU A 55 9.35 -30.20 -21.34
C GLU A 55 10.58 -29.44 -20.82
N MET A 56 10.34 -28.28 -20.21
CA MET A 56 11.37 -27.52 -19.55
C MET A 56 11.69 -28.19 -18.21
N GLY A 57 12.96 -28.50 -17.97
CA GLY A 57 13.38 -29.05 -16.69
C GLY A 57 13.19 -28.03 -15.56
N LYS A 58 12.98 -28.50 -14.33
CA LYS A 58 12.81 -27.63 -13.15
C LYS A 58 13.98 -26.66 -12.98
N GLU A 59 15.21 -27.14 -13.17
CA GLU A 59 16.42 -26.34 -13.05
C GLU A 59 16.50 -25.26 -14.14
N GLU A 60 16.06 -25.58 -15.36
CA GLU A 60 16.01 -24.66 -16.50
C GLU A 60 14.99 -23.54 -16.25
N PHE A 61 13.81 -23.89 -15.73
CA PHE A 61 12.76 -22.94 -15.35
C PHE A 61 13.22 -21.99 -14.22
N ILE A 62 13.81 -22.55 -13.15
CA ILE A 62 14.34 -21.77 -12.04
C ILE A 62 15.46 -20.83 -12.54
N ALA A 63 16.37 -21.34 -13.38
CA ALA A 63 17.44 -20.53 -13.95
C ALA A 63 16.91 -19.37 -14.81
N SER A 64 15.82 -19.58 -15.56
CA SER A 64 15.18 -18.50 -16.33
C SER A 64 14.63 -17.40 -15.41
N ILE A 65 13.93 -17.76 -14.33
CA ILE A 65 13.44 -16.79 -13.33
C ILE A 65 14.60 -15.98 -12.73
N TRP A 66 15.68 -16.66 -12.29
CA TRP A 66 16.82 -16.00 -11.65
C TRP A 66 17.60 -15.09 -12.61
N LYS A 67 17.73 -15.50 -13.87
CA LYS A 67 18.38 -14.69 -14.92
C LYS A 67 17.69 -13.33 -15.08
N HIS A 68 16.39 -13.26 -14.85
CA HIS A 68 15.57 -12.08 -15.06
C HIS A 68 15.15 -11.37 -13.76
N LEU A 69 15.77 -11.69 -12.62
CA LEU A 69 15.37 -11.20 -11.29
C LEU A 69 15.28 -9.67 -11.17
N GLU A 70 16.24 -8.93 -11.74
CA GLU A 70 16.22 -7.46 -11.70
C GLU A 70 15.12 -6.87 -12.58
N ALA A 71 14.91 -7.45 -13.77
CA ALA A 71 13.85 -7.03 -14.68
C ALA A 71 12.45 -7.37 -14.14
N ALA A 72 12.32 -8.46 -13.38
CA ALA A 72 11.09 -8.86 -12.67
C ALA A 72 10.62 -7.86 -11.61
N ARG A 73 11.42 -6.83 -11.29
CA ARG A 73 10.97 -5.71 -10.47
C ARG A 73 10.07 -4.72 -11.22
N ALA A 74 10.11 -4.71 -12.56
CA ALA A 74 9.25 -3.85 -13.35
C ALA A 74 7.81 -4.39 -13.32
N PRO A 75 6.80 -3.54 -13.04
CA PRO A 75 5.39 -3.94 -13.10
C PRO A 75 5.05 -4.55 -14.46
N GLY A 76 4.38 -5.70 -14.47
CA GLY A 76 3.97 -6.36 -15.71
C GLY A 76 5.13 -7.00 -16.49
N TYR A 77 6.33 -7.14 -15.92
CA TYR A 77 7.40 -7.93 -16.53
C TYR A 77 7.19 -9.44 -16.34
N ASN A 78 7.28 -10.21 -17.44
CA ASN A 78 7.15 -11.66 -17.42
C ASN A 78 8.53 -12.31 -17.60
N PRO A 79 9.10 -12.99 -16.59
CA PRO A 79 10.39 -13.66 -16.70
C PRO A 79 10.37 -14.82 -17.70
N MET A 80 9.20 -15.35 -18.05
CA MET A 80 9.01 -16.41 -19.04
C MET A 80 8.58 -15.85 -20.42
N GLY A 81 8.62 -14.52 -20.59
CA GLY A 81 8.07 -13.86 -21.78
C GLY A 81 8.72 -14.32 -23.08
N ASP A 82 10.03 -14.54 -23.09
CA ASP A 82 10.76 -14.96 -24.30
C ASP A 82 10.40 -16.40 -24.70
N GLU A 83 10.26 -17.29 -23.72
CA GLU A 83 9.89 -18.68 -23.95
C GLU A 83 8.42 -18.82 -24.33
N LEU A 84 7.53 -18.05 -23.70
CA LEU A 84 6.10 -18.04 -24.00
C LEU A 84 5.78 -17.29 -25.30
N ALA A 85 6.61 -16.37 -25.77
CA ALA A 85 6.40 -15.64 -27.02
C ALA A 85 6.23 -16.58 -28.23
N ALA A 86 6.89 -17.74 -28.21
CA ALA A 86 6.75 -18.73 -29.26
C ALA A 86 5.44 -19.54 -29.17
N TRP A 87 4.73 -19.53 -28.03
CA TRP A 87 3.50 -20.27 -27.80
C TRP A 87 2.31 -19.61 -28.49
N THR A 88 1.35 -20.41 -28.95
CA THR A 88 0.05 -19.92 -29.43
C THR A 88 -0.86 -19.58 -28.25
N ASP A 89 -1.87 -18.76 -28.48
CA ASP A 89 -2.84 -18.39 -27.43
C ASP A 89 -3.57 -19.63 -26.91
N GLY A 90 -3.90 -20.58 -27.79
CA GLY A 90 -4.50 -21.86 -27.39
C GLY A 90 -3.59 -22.71 -26.48
N GLU A 91 -2.27 -22.71 -26.71
CA GLU A 91 -1.32 -23.40 -25.83
C GLU A 91 -1.24 -22.73 -24.45
N ILE A 92 -1.23 -21.39 -24.40
CA ILE A 92 -1.20 -20.64 -23.13
C ILE A 92 -2.47 -20.86 -22.34
N ILE A 93 -3.63 -20.74 -22.99
CA ILE A 93 -4.94 -20.94 -22.36
C ILE A 93 -5.08 -22.35 -21.83
N ALA A 94 -4.69 -23.37 -22.62
CA ALA A 94 -4.73 -24.76 -22.18
C ALA A 94 -3.84 -25.00 -20.96
N ALA A 95 -2.61 -24.50 -20.97
CA ALA A 95 -1.69 -24.63 -19.84
C ALA A 95 -2.18 -23.86 -18.60
N LEU A 96 -2.82 -22.70 -18.79
CA LEU A 96 -3.40 -21.93 -17.70
C LEU A 96 -4.60 -22.65 -17.07
N GLN A 97 -5.45 -23.28 -17.88
CA GLN A 97 -6.58 -24.09 -17.41
C GLN A 97 -6.11 -25.34 -16.66
N GLU A 98 -5.05 -25.98 -17.15
CA GLU A 98 -4.40 -27.10 -16.46
C GLU A 98 -3.82 -26.65 -15.11
N SER A 99 -3.14 -25.49 -15.09
CA SER A 99 -2.49 -24.96 -13.88
C SER A 99 -3.45 -24.56 -12.76
N ILE A 100 -4.66 -24.13 -13.08
CA ILE A 100 -5.68 -23.85 -12.05
C ILE A 100 -6.36 -25.12 -11.55
N THR A 101 -6.45 -26.16 -12.38
CA THR A 101 -7.15 -27.41 -12.04
C THR A 101 -6.25 -28.31 -11.18
N ASP A 102 -4.96 -28.35 -11.50
CA ASP A 102 -3.96 -29.07 -10.72
C ASP A 102 -2.76 -28.14 -10.41
N PRO A 103 -2.88 -27.27 -9.39
CA PRO A 103 -1.82 -26.36 -9.00
C PRO A 103 -0.53 -27.08 -8.62
N ALA A 104 -0.61 -28.33 -8.16
CA ALA A 104 0.55 -29.13 -7.78
C ALA A 104 1.41 -29.52 -9.00
N LEU A 105 0.80 -29.66 -10.19
CA LEU A 105 1.51 -29.92 -11.44
C LEU A 105 2.21 -28.68 -12.02
N HIS A 106 1.82 -27.48 -11.60
CA HIS A 106 2.30 -26.22 -12.20
C HIS A 106 3.02 -25.29 -11.23
N GLY A 107 3.41 -25.80 -10.05
CA GLY A 107 4.26 -25.11 -9.08
C GLY A 107 4.02 -25.58 -7.64
N LEU A 108 5.06 -26.10 -6.98
CA LEU A 108 4.99 -26.66 -5.63
C LEU A 108 4.40 -25.69 -4.59
N PRO A 109 3.60 -26.17 -3.62
CA PRO A 109 3.21 -25.35 -2.49
C PRO A 109 4.44 -25.04 -1.63
N GLY A 110 4.79 -23.76 -1.51
CA GLY A 110 5.61 -23.27 -0.40
C GLY A 110 6.94 -22.61 -0.72
N LYS A 111 7.38 -22.50 -1.99
CA LYS A 111 8.39 -21.55 -2.51
C LYS A 111 8.76 -21.92 -3.95
N GLU A 112 8.68 -20.94 -4.85
CA GLU A 112 9.13 -20.97 -6.25
C GLU A 112 8.33 -21.87 -7.22
N GLY A 113 7.61 -21.22 -8.15
CA GLY A 113 7.30 -21.83 -9.45
C GLY A 113 5.85 -22.02 -9.85
N ASN A 114 4.88 -21.27 -9.33
CA ASN A 114 3.54 -21.26 -9.92
C ASN A 114 3.54 -20.51 -11.27
N ALA A 115 3.53 -21.26 -12.38
CA ALA A 115 3.52 -20.71 -13.74
C ALA A 115 2.20 -20.03 -14.13
N THR A 116 1.11 -20.25 -13.38
CA THR A 116 -0.23 -19.68 -13.63
C THR A 116 -0.17 -18.18 -13.89
N LEU A 117 0.60 -17.45 -13.08
CA LEU A 117 0.65 -15.99 -13.16
C LEU A 117 1.48 -15.50 -14.36
N PHE A 118 2.53 -16.24 -14.74
CA PHE A 118 3.30 -15.94 -15.96
C PHE A 118 2.49 -16.24 -17.22
N LEU A 119 1.70 -17.32 -17.22
CA LEU A 119 0.79 -17.65 -18.31
C LEU A 119 -0.33 -16.61 -18.45
N LEU A 120 -0.97 -16.25 -17.33
CA LEU A 120 -2.01 -15.22 -17.33
C LEU A 120 -1.46 -13.86 -17.77
N GLN A 121 -0.27 -13.49 -17.31
CA GLN A 121 0.40 -12.26 -17.71
C GLN A 121 0.71 -12.21 -19.20
N GLU A 122 1.23 -13.30 -19.77
CA GLU A 122 1.47 -13.38 -21.21
C GLU A 122 0.15 -13.30 -22.00
N TRP A 123 -0.90 -13.97 -21.53
CA TRP A 123 -2.20 -13.88 -22.19
C TRP A 123 -2.79 -12.47 -22.11
N MET A 124 -2.73 -11.82 -20.95
CA MET A 124 -3.15 -10.44 -20.75
C MET A 124 -2.44 -9.45 -21.67
N LYS A 125 -1.16 -9.69 -21.99
CA LYS A 125 -0.39 -8.88 -22.95
C LYS A 125 -0.92 -9.02 -24.39
N ARG A 126 -1.47 -10.18 -24.74
CA ARG A 126 -1.93 -10.50 -26.11
C ARG A 126 -3.40 -10.14 -26.31
N ASP A 127 -4.24 -10.56 -25.38
CA ASP A 127 -5.68 -10.32 -25.41
C ASP A 127 -6.19 -10.03 -23.98
N PRO A 128 -6.13 -8.76 -23.56
CA PRO A 128 -6.58 -8.36 -22.22
C PRO A 128 -8.09 -8.56 -22.04
N ALA A 129 -8.87 -8.45 -23.11
CA ALA A 129 -10.32 -8.56 -23.04
C ALA A 129 -10.74 -10.00 -22.79
N ALA A 130 -10.25 -10.94 -23.62
CA ALA A 130 -10.54 -12.36 -23.45
C ALA A 130 -10.01 -12.92 -22.12
N SER A 131 -8.82 -12.46 -21.70
CA SER A 131 -8.25 -12.85 -20.40
C SER A 131 -9.11 -12.37 -19.23
N ALA A 132 -9.59 -11.11 -19.28
CA ALA A 132 -10.46 -10.56 -18.24
C ALA A 132 -11.82 -11.26 -18.20
N GLU A 133 -12.42 -11.52 -19.36
CA GLU A 133 -13.67 -12.29 -19.48
C GLU A 133 -13.51 -13.71 -18.92
N TRP A 134 -12.39 -14.37 -19.24
CA TRP A 134 -12.09 -15.69 -18.69
C TRP A 134 -11.97 -15.67 -17.16
N VAL A 135 -11.24 -14.72 -16.57
CA VAL A 135 -11.17 -14.58 -15.10
C VAL A 135 -12.56 -14.34 -14.52
N ASP A 136 -13.40 -13.55 -15.17
CA ASP A 136 -14.76 -13.29 -14.69
C ASP A 136 -15.69 -14.51 -14.84
N SER A 137 -15.40 -15.41 -15.79
CA SER A 137 -16.14 -16.66 -15.93
C SER A 137 -15.85 -17.71 -14.85
N LEU A 138 -14.78 -17.54 -14.04
CA LEU A 138 -14.40 -18.50 -12.99
C LEU A 138 -15.45 -18.52 -11.87
N GLU A 139 -15.90 -19.69 -11.44
CA GLU A 139 -16.89 -19.78 -10.34
C GLU A 139 -16.29 -19.42 -8.97
N SER A 140 -15.01 -19.76 -8.76
CA SER A 140 -14.33 -19.56 -7.48
C SER A 140 -13.91 -18.11 -7.28
N THR A 141 -14.63 -17.40 -6.40
CA THR A 141 -14.27 -16.03 -5.98
C THR A 141 -12.87 -15.97 -5.33
N MET A 142 -12.47 -17.03 -4.61
CA MET A 142 -11.13 -17.13 -4.03
C MET A 142 -10.05 -17.15 -5.11
N LEU A 143 -10.24 -17.97 -6.15
CA LEU A 143 -9.30 -18.04 -7.28
C LEU A 143 -9.26 -16.71 -8.04
N LYS A 144 -10.41 -16.09 -8.32
CA LYS A 144 -10.45 -14.74 -8.92
C LYS A 144 -9.65 -13.74 -8.10
N GLY A 145 -9.84 -13.72 -6.78
CA GLY A 145 -9.10 -12.84 -5.87
C GLY A 145 -7.58 -13.07 -5.88
N GLN A 146 -7.12 -14.30 -6.11
CA GLN A 146 -5.71 -14.62 -6.26
C GLN A 146 -5.12 -14.17 -7.61
N LEU A 147 -5.92 -14.20 -8.68
CA LEU A 147 -5.52 -13.78 -10.03
C LEU A 147 -5.65 -12.26 -10.24
N ALA A 148 -6.54 -11.59 -9.50
CA ALA A 148 -6.85 -10.18 -9.63
C ALA A 148 -5.62 -9.24 -9.56
N PRO A 149 -4.62 -9.44 -8.67
CA PRO A 149 -3.41 -8.63 -8.67
C PRO A 149 -2.62 -8.71 -9.99
N CYS A 150 -2.57 -9.88 -10.63
CA CYS A 150 -1.91 -10.06 -11.92
C CYS A 150 -2.66 -9.31 -13.03
N ILE A 151 -4.00 -9.45 -13.08
CA ILE A 151 -4.86 -8.71 -14.02
C ILE A 151 -4.65 -7.20 -13.87
N ALA A 152 -4.71 -6.68 -12.64
CA ALA A 152 -4.54 -5.25 -12.36
C ALA A 152 -3.14 -4.75 -12.76
N ALA A 153 -2.10 -5.51 -12.44
CA ALA A 153 -0.73 -5.16 -12.77
C ALA A 153 -0.48 -5.14 -14.29
N CYS A 154 -1.01 -6.13 -15.02
CA CYS A 154 -0.78 -6.33 -16.45
C CYS A 154 -1.80 -5.63 -17.36
N TRP A 155 -2.79 -4.94 -16.79
CA TRP A 155 -3.78 -4.21 -17.56
C TRP A 155 -3.10 -3.19 -18.50
N PRO A 156 -3.54 -3.02 -19.76
CA PRO A 156 -2.94 -2.03 -20.65
C PRO A 156 -3.16 -0.59 -20.17
N ALA A 157 -2.12 0.23 -20.22
CA ALA A 157 -2.17 1.62 -19.74
C ALA A 157 -3.09 2.52 -20.58
N ASP A 158 -3.21 2.24 -21.88
CA ASP A 158 -4.08 2.94 -22.82
C ASP A 158 -5.56 2.55 -22.66
N ARG A 159 -5.87 1.46 -21.94
CA ARG A 159 -7.24 0.95 -21.68
C ARG A 159 -7.72 1.26 -20.25
N GLY A 160 -7.37 2.44 -19.75
CA GLY A 160 -7.68 2.88 -18.39
C GLY A 160 -9.18 2.87 -18.03
N GLU A 161 -10.04 3.36 -18.93
CA GLU A 161 -11.50 3.40 -18.73
C GLU A 161 -12.08 1.98 -18.59
N GLU A 162 -11.65 1.06 -19.44
CA GLU A 162 -12.06 -0.35 -19.37
C GLU A 162 -11.56 -1.01 -18.09
N GLY A 163 -10.36 -0.64 -17.62
CA GLY A 163 -9.82 -1.12 -16.34
C GLY A 163 -10.65 -0.68 -15.15
N ILE A 164 -11.16 0.57 -15.16
CA ILE A 164 -12.09 1.05 -14.13
C ILE A 164 -13.43 0.33 -14.24
N ALA A 165 -13.97 0.14 -15.44
CA ALA A 165 -15.20 -0.61 -15.63
C ALA A 165 -15.08 -2.05 -15.09
N PHE A 166 -13.95 -2.71 -15.36
CA PHE A 166 -13.64 -4.05 -14.84
C PHE A 166 -13.55 -4.05 -13.31
N LEU A 167 -12.85 -3.07 -12.72
CA LEU A 167 -12.75 -2.90 -11.27
C LEU A 167 -14.14 -2.75 -10.62
N LEU A 168 -14.97 -1.87 -11.17
CA LEU A 168 -16.32 -1.58 -10.66
C LEU A 168 -17.29 -2.75 -10.84
N GLY A 169 -17.13 -3.55 -11.89
CA GLY A 169 -17.90 -4.78 -12.09
C GLY A 169 -17.52 -5.91 -11.13
N ASN A 170 -16.35 -5.82 -10.49
CA ASN A 170 -15.77 -6.89 -9.69
C ASN A 170 -15.35 -6.45 -8.27
N PRO A 171 -16.21 -5.78 -7.49
CA PRO A 171 -15.81 -5.20 -6.20
C PRO A 171 -15.37 -6.25 -5.17
N VAL A 172 -15.89 -7.48 -5.25
CA VAL A 172 -15.59 -8.56 -4.31
C VAL A 172 -14.14 -9.05 -4.41
N ILE A 173 -13.55 -9.05 -5.61
CA ILE A 173 -12.19 -9.56 -5.83
C ILE A 173 -11.13 -8.47 -5.67
N PHE A 174 -11.53 -7.20 -5.72
CA PHE A 174 -10.64 -6.03 -5.62
C PHE A 174 -10.64 -5.36 -4.22
N GLY A 175 -10.69 -6.15 -3.16
CA GLY A 175 -10.55 -5.66 -1.78
C GLY A 175 -9.11 -5.29 -1.38
N ASN A 176 -8.95 -4.49 -0.32
CA ASN A 176 -7.66 -4.17 0.30
C ASN A 176 -6.60 -3.55 -0.64
N GLY A 177 -7.02 -2.73 -1.60
CA GLY A 177 -6.10 -2.00 -2.48
C GLY A 177 -5.52 -2.80 -3.65
N THR A 178 -5.96 -4.04 -3.89
CA THR A 178 -5.52 -4.82 -5.07
C THR A 178 -5.92 -4.18 -6.40
N GLY A 179 -6.95 -3.33 -6.40
CA GLY A 179 -7.37 -2.52 -7.56
C GLY A 179 -6.50 -1.29 -7.84
N ALA A 180 -5.58 -0.91 -6.95
CA ALA A 180 -4.78 0.31 -7.11
C ALA A 180 -4.02 0.42 -8.45
N PRO A 181 -3.46 -0.66 -9.03
CA PRO A 181 -2.81 -0.59 -10.34
C PRO A 181 -3.78 -0.24 -11.50
N LEU A 182 -5.06 -0.64 -11.42
CA LEU A 182 -6.07 -0.27 -12.42
C LEU A 182 -6.41 1.23 -12.29
N ILE A 183 -6.60 1.71 -11.06
CA ILE A 183 -6.87 3.12 -10.79
C ILE A 183 -5.70 4.00 -11.25
N SER A 184 -4.46 3.55 -11.03
CA SER A 184 -3.27 4.27 -11.48
C SER A 184 -3.26 4.42 -13.01
N LYS A 185 -3.44 3.33 -13.75
CA LYS A 185 -3.47 3.36 -15.22
C LYS A 185 -4.63 4.18 -15.78
N ALA A 186 -5.79 4.12 -15.12
CA ALA A 186 -6.93 4.95 -15.46
C ALA A 186 -6.63 6.44 -15.28
N MET A 187 -5.94 6.79 -14.19
CA MET A 187 -5.52 8.15 -13.93
C MET A 187 -4.46 8.62 -14.94
N ASP A 188 -3.51 7.76 -15.34
CA ASP A 188 -2.53 8.05 -16.39
C ASP A 188 -3.23 8.32 -17.73
N SER A 189 -4.16 7.44 -18.11
CA SER A 189 -4.97 7.58 -19.33
C SER A 189 -5.82 8.85 -19.31
N ALA A 190 -6.46 9.15 -18.18
CA ALA A 190 -7.25 10.36 -17.99
C ALA A 190 -6.37 11.62 -18.06
N ALA A 191 -5.20 11.61 -17.43
CA ALA A 191 -4.25 12.73 -17.45
C ALA A 191 -3.77 13.02 -18.88
N ALA A 192 -3.55 11.98 -19.70
CA ALA A 192 -3.22 12.12 -21.11
C ALA A 192 -4.36 12.71 -21.96
N LYS A 193 -5.63 12.45 -21.59
CA LYS A 193 -6.83 13.01 -22.23
C LYS A 193 -7.16 14.44 -21.78
N GLY A 194 -6.63 14.85 -20.63
CA GLY A 194 -6.75 16.19 -20.09
C GLY A 194 -7.67 16.31 -18.87
N ILE A 195 -7.87 17.55 -18.44
CA ILE A 195 -8.43 17.89 -17.13
C ILE A 195 -9.85 17.34 -16.91
N ALA A 196 -10.71 17.44 -17.93
CA ALA A 196 -12.09 16.96 -17.84
C ALA A 196 -12.14 15.45 -17.53
N ALA A 197 -11.30 14.64 -18.20
CA ALA A 197 -11.23 13.21 -17.97
C ALA A 197 -10.72 12.86 -16.56
N VAL A 198 -9.72 13.60 -16.06
CA VAL A 198 -9.25 13.43 -14.67
C VAL A 198 -10.34 13.77 -13.67
N ASN A 199 -11.06 14.87 -13.88
CA ASN A 199 -12.17 15.28 -13.01
C ASN A 199 -13.31 14.25 -13.02
N ASP A 200 -13.66 13.71 -14.19
CA ASP A 200 -14.65 12.64 -14.32
C ASP A 200 -14.22 11.36 -13.58
N LEU A 201 -12.94 10.97 -13.68
CA LEU A 201 -12.41 9.81 -12.97
C LEU A 201 -12.42 10.02 -11.44
N LEU A 202 -12.04 11.21 -10.97
CA LEU A 202 -12.10 11.56 -9.54
C LEU A 202 -13.54 11.47 -9.01
N ARG A 203 -14.52 11.93 -9.79
CA ARG A 203 -15.95 11.78 -9.47
C ARG A 203 -16.35 10.31 -9.38
N VAL A 204 -16.03 9.51 -10.40
CA VAL A 204 -16.34 8.07 -10.44
C VAL A 204 -15.75 7.35 -9.22
N ALA A 205 -14.49 7.62 -8.89
CA ALA A 205 -13.84 7.02 -7.75
C ALA A 205 -14.46 7.45 -6.41
N ARG A 206 -14.88 8.72 -6.27
CA ARG A 206 -15.62 9.21 -5.10
C ARG A 206 -16.95 8.49 -4.94
N GLU A 207 -17.75 8.45 -6.00
CA GLU A 207 -19.11 7.87 -6.02
C GLU A 207 -19.11 6.36 -5.74
N ASN A 208 -18.07 5.66 -6.18
CA ASN A 208 -17.94 4.21 -6.00
C ASN A 208 -17.09 3.81 -4.79
N GLY A 209 -16.69 4.77 -3.97
CA GLY A 209 -15.94 4.44 -2.76
C GLY A 209 -14.53 3.90 -3.02
N LEU A 210 -13.93 4.14 -4.19
CA LEU A 210 -12.62 3.61 -4.53
C LEU A 210 -11.54 4.19 -3.60
N ASP A 211 -10.62 3.31 -3.21
CA ASP A 211 -9.47 3.63 -2.36
C ASP A 211 -8.26 3.96 -3.24
N TYR A 212 -7.56 5.06 -2.95
CA TYR A 212 -6.34 5.45 -3.67
C TYR A 212 -5.05 5.01 -2.99
N VAL A 213 -5.13 4.20 -1.94
CA VAL A 213 -3.96 3.63 -1.28
C VAL A 213 -3.05 2.95 -2.33
N HIS A 214 -1.79 3.42 -2.38
CA HIS A 214 -0.74 2.98 -3.32
C HIS A 214 -0.90 3.39 -4.79
N VAL A 215 -1.89 4.21 -5.15
CA VAL A 215 -2.03 4.75 -6.50
C VAL A 215 -0.94 5.79 -6.77
N LYS A 216 -0.18 5.64 -7.86
CA LYS A 216 0.96 6.50 -8.20
C LYS A 216 0.95 6.83 -9.70
N PRO A 217 0.08 7.75 -10.12
CA PRO A 217 -0.04 8.07 -11.53
C PRO A 217 1.13 8.93 -12.02
N GLU A 218 1.32 8.92 -13.33
CA GLU A 218 2.22 9.73 -14.11
C GLU A 218 1.42 10.78 -14.88
N PHE A 219 1.42 12.01 -14.36
CA PHE A 219 0.83 13.15 -15.04
C PHE A 219 1.85 13.78 -16.02
N PRO A 220 1.39 14.33 -17.18
CA PRO A 220 2.24 15.11 -18.07
C PRO A 220 2.99 16.23 -17.32
N PRO A 221 4.24 16.56 -17.67
CA PRO A 221 5.04 17.57 -16.97
C PRO A 221 4.43 18.98 -16.94
N ASP A 222 3.55 19.29 -17.89
CA ASP A 222 2.85 20.55 -18.08
C ASP A 222 1.34 20.45 -17.76
N PHE A 223 0.94 19.41 -17.04
CA PHE A 223 -0.46 19.23 -16.65
C PHE A 223 -0.95 20.38 -15.77
N ASP A 224 -2.04 21.04 -16.18
CA ASP A 224 -2.59 22.20 -15.47
C ASP A 224 -3.44 21.78 -14.25
N PHE A 225 -2.75 21.48 -13.16
CA PHE A 225 -3.38 21.15 -11.88
C PHE A 225 -4.21 22.29 -11.28
N LYS A 226 -3.93 23.56 -11.64
CA LYS A 226 -4.71 24.70 -11.13
C LYS A 226 -6.11 24.70 -11.73
N THR A 227 -6.22 24.44 -13.03
CA THR A 227 -7.51 24.30 -13.69
C THR A 227 -8.24 23.02 -13.22
N LEU A 228 -7.53 21.91 -12.97
CA LEU A 228 -8.14 20.73 -12.32
C LEU A 228 -8.69 21.06 -10.93
N ALA A 229 -7.93 21.78 -10.12
CA ALA A 229 -8.34 22.21 -8.79
C ALA A 229 -9.60 23.09 -8.81
N ALA A 230 -9.77 23.90 -9.86
CA ALA A 230 -10.96 24.72 -10.09
C ALA A 230 -12.17 23.91 -10.64
N ALA A 231 -11.96 22.70 -11.14
CA ALA A 231 -13.02 21.87 -11.75
C ALA A 231 -13.97 21.20 -10.74
N GLY A 232 -13.65 21.25 -9.45
CA GLY A 232 -14.59 21.00 -8.34
C GLY A 232 -14.45 19.65 -7.62
N GLU A 233 -14.01 18.57 -8.29
CA GLU A 233 -13.96 17.25 -7.63
C GLU A 233 -12.73 17.08 -6.72
N LEU A 234 -11.61 17.76 -7.04
CA LEU A 234 -10.35 17.58 -6.31
C LEU A 234 -10.51 17.79 -4.81
N LYS A 235 -11.19 18.87 -4.39
CA LYS A 235 -11.43 19.17 -2.96
C LYS A 235 -12.09 18.01 -2.23
N GLN A 236 -13.21 17.52 -2.74
CA GLN A 236 -13.98 16.45 -2.09
C GLN A 236 -13.18 15.15 -2.01
N THR A 237 -12.39 14.86 -3.04
CA THR A 237 -11.54 13.66 -3.04
C THR A 237 -10.37 13.76 -2.07
N VAL A 238 -9.78 14.95 -1.87
CA VAL A 238 -8.70 15.17 -0.91
C VAL A 238 -9.22 15.19 0.53
N GLU A 239 -10.40 15.75 0.79
CA GLU A 239 -11.05 15.68 2.11
C GLU A 239 -11.30 14.24 2.56
N LYS A 240 -11.61 13.35 1.61
CA LYS A 240 -11.82 11.92 1.87
C LYS A 240 -10.50 11.17 2.01
N ASP A 241 -9.51 11.51 1.19
CA ASP A 241 -8.19 10.86 1.16
C ASP A 241 -7.07 11.89 0.97
N PRO A 242 -6.35 12.27 2.04
CA PRO A 242 -5.24 13.23 1.97
C PRO A 242 -4.08 12.74 1.10
N ALA A 243 -3.98 11.42 0.89
CA ALA A 243 -3.00 10.80 0.01
C ALA A 243 -3.48 10.73 -1.45
N ASN A 244 -4.47 11.55 -1.82
CA ASN A 244 -5.04 11.56 -3.17
C ASN A 244 -3.94 11.66 -4.25
N PRO A 245 -4.01 10.83 -5.29
CA PRO A 245 -2.93 10.69 -6.25
C PRO A 245 -2.72 11.96 -7.10
N ALA A 246 -3.76 12.75 -7.35
CA ALA A 246 -3.64 14.01 -8.09
C ALA A 246 -2.91 15.08 -7.26
N ILE A 247 -3.19 15.21 -5.95
CA ILE A 247 -2.47 16.17 -5.10
C ILE A 247 -1.01 15.75 -4.89
N LEU A 248 -0.74 14.44 -4.78
CA LEU A 248 0.62 13.93 -4.71
C LEU A 248 1.40 14.15 -6.01
N ALA A 249 0.75 13.98 -7.17
CA ALA A 249 1.35 14.28 -8.47
C ALA A 249 1.63 15.78 -8.61
N TRP A 250 0.66 16.64 -8.27
CA TRP A 250 0.85 18.09 -8.25
C TRP A 250 2.03 18.47 -7.35
N SER A 251 2.11 17.90 -6.14
CA SER A 251 3.19 18.17 -5.20
C SER A 251 4.58 17.77 -5.72
N ARG A 252 4.69 16.86 -6.70
CA ARG A 252 5.97 16.52 -7.35
C ARG A 252 6.38 17.56 -8.39
N GLN A 253 5.43 18.20 -9.04
CA GLN A 253 5.68 19.20 -10.09
C GLN A 253 5.80 20.63 -9.51
N ASP A 254 4.89 21.00 -8.62
CA ASP A 254 4.85 22.30 -7.94
C ASP A 254 4.38 22.11 -6.48
N ARG A 255 5.35 21.80 -5.62
CA ARG A 255 5.12 21.50 -4.20
C ARG A 255 4.45 22.66 -3.45
N ASP A 256 4.83 23.90 -3.78
CA ASP A 256 4.32 25.09 -3.12
C ASP A 256 2.86 25.35 -3.49
N ALA A 257 2.52 25.25 -4.79
CA ALA A 257 1.14 25.46 -5.22
C ALA A 257 0.20 24.37 -4.67
N ALA A 258 0.61 23.10 -4.69
CA ALA A 258 -0.16 22.00 -4.13
C ALA A 258 -0.40 22.20 -2.62
N PHE A 259 0.64 22.54 -1.86
CA PHE A 259 0.52 22.82 -0.42
C PHE A 259 -0.40 24.00 -0.13
N GLN A 260 -0.20 25.14 -0.82
CA GLN A 260 -1.03 26.33 -0.62
C GLN A 260 -2.49 26.06 -0.95
N TRP A 261 -2.76 25.32 -2.03
CA TRP A 261 -4.11 24.95 -2.40
C TRP A 261 -4.76 24.07 -1.33
N THR A 262 -4.08 23.01 -0.86
CA THR A 262 -4.60 22.11 0.18
C THR A 262 -4.89 22.88 1.47
N LEU A 263 -3.94 23.72 1.91
CA LEU A 263 -4.10 24.54 3.12
C LEU A 263 -5.32 25.47 3.03
N GLN A 264 -5.53 26.13 1.88
CA GLN A 264 -6.61 27.10 1.70
C GLN A 264 -7.99 26.47 1.48
N ASN A 265 -8.05 25.30 0.85
CA ASN A 265 -9.31 24.73 0.38
C ASN A 265 -9.81 23.56 1.23
N VAL A 266 -8.90 22.83 1.88
CA VAL A 266 -9.19 21.60 2.63
C VAL A 266 -8.87 21.78 4.11
N GLY A 267 -7.74 22.40 4.43
CA GLY A 267 -7.31 22.68 5.82
C GLY A 267 -5.92 22.12 6.13
N ALA A 268 -5.34 22.55 7.24
CA ALA A 268 -3.94 22.25 7.56
C ALA A 268 -3.72 20.77 7.95
N LYS A 269 -4.75 20.13 8.52
CA LYS A 269 -4.74 18.69 8.84
C LYS A 269 -4.38 17.82 7.63
N GLU A 270 -4.90 18.17 6.45
CA GLU A 270 -4.72 17.37 5.23
C GLU A 270 -3.46 17.76 4.43
N THR A 271 -2.67 18.72 4.91
CA THR A 271 -1.37 19.08 4.31
C THR A 271 -0.24 18.10 4.66
N PHE A 272 -0.53 17.12 5.51
CA PHE A 272 0.46 16.23 6.10
C PHE A 272 1.25 15.45 5.03
N ASP A 273 0.60 14.83 4.05
CA ASP A 273 1.29 14.01 3.05
C ASP A 273 2.14 14.84 2.07
N GLN A 274 1.85 16.14 1.90
CA GLN A 274 2.68 17.07 1.12
C GLN A 274 3.88 17.58 1.94
N LEU A 275 3.68 17.84 3.24
CA LEU A 275 4.75 18.25 4.15
C LEU A 275 5.71 17.10 4.45
N LEU A 276 5.23 15.89 4.63
CA LEU A 276 6.03 14.74 5.06
C LEU A 276 5.81 13.54 4.13
N PRO A 277 6.25 13.66 2.85
CA PRO A 277 6.02 12.63 1.86
C PRO A 277 6.72 11.33 2.23
N ARG A 278 6.03 10.20 2.02
CA ARG A 278 6.52 8.85 2.38
C ARG A 278 7.85 8.48 1.71
N THR A 279 8.15 9.08 0.56
CA THR A 279 9.35 8.83 -0.25
C THR A 279 10.54 9.70 0.15
N GLY A 280 10.41 10.49 1.21
CA GLY A 280 11.37 11.52 1.59
C GLY A 280 11.16 12.82 0.81
N GLY A 281 11.63 13.90 1.40
CA GLY A 281 11.60 15.26 0.86
C GLY A 281 12.44 16.19 1.75
N PRO A 282 12.78 17.40 1.29
CA PRO A 282 13.55 18.33 2.10
C PRO A 282 12.74 18.77 3.31
N LEU A 283 13.10 18.26 4.49
CA LEU A 283 12.44 18.57 5.76
C LEU A 283 12.57 20.05 6.13
N THR A 284 13.61 20.73 5.64
CA THR A 284 13.81 22.18 5.80
C THR A 284 12.68 22.98 5.15
N TRP A 285 12.22 22.59 3.96
CA TRP A 285 11.07 23.20 3.33
C TRP A 285 9.80 22.95 4.15
N SER A 286 9.60 21.72 4.63
CA SER A 286 8.43 21.35 5.41
C SER A 286 8.36 22.10 6.74
N ALA A 287 9.50 22.23 7.42
CA ALA A 287 9.62 22.99 8.65
C ALA A 287 9.30 24.47 8.43
N ALA A 288 9.86 25.10 7.39
CA ALA A 288 9.56 26.49 7.06
C ALA A 288 8.06 26.73 6.78
N ARG A 289 7.37 25.78 6.14
CA ARG A 289 5.91 25.86 5.92
C ARG A 289 5.11 25.72 7.21
N TYR A 290 5.53 24.85 8.12
CA TYR A 290 4.91 24.72 9.44
C TYR A 290 5.15 25.96 10.32
N GLU A 291 6.33 26.58 10.26
CA GLU A 291 6.63 27.84 10.95
C GLU A 291 5.79 29.02 10.45
N ALA A 292 5.42 28.99 9.16
CA ALA A 292 4.57 30.01 8.55
C ALA A 292 3.06 29.82 8.83
N MET A 293 2.64 28.67 9.35
CA MET A 293 1.25 28.45 9.74
C MET A 293 0.89 29.30 10.96
N ASP A 294 -0.35 29.77 11.05
CA ASP A 294 -0.85 30.35 12.30
C ASP A 294 -1.12 29.28 13.37
N GLU A 295 -1.45 29.69 14.60
CA GLU A 295 -1.66 28.76 15.71
C GLU A 295 -2.81 27.76 15.45
N GLY A 296 -3.89 28.21 14.80
CA GLY A 296 -5.04 27.36 14.48
C GLY A 296 -4.68 26.29 13.45
N GLN A 297 -3.99 26.70 12.38
CA GLN A 297 -3.46 25.81 11.35
C GLN A 297 -2.48 24.79 11.93
N ARG A 298 -1.56 25.21 12.81
CA ARG A 298 -0.66 24.26 13.49
C ARG A 298 -1.45 23.27 14.36
N GLY A 299 -2.51 23.72 15.03
CA GLY A 299 -3.42 22.84 15.78
C GLY A 299 -4.04 21.75 14.94
N GLU A 300 -4.61 22.11 13.78
CA GLU A 300 -5.16 21.16 12.82
C GLU A 300 -4.10 20.20 12.28
N PHE A 301 -2.93 20.71 11.90
CA PHE A 301 -1.82 19.89 11.42
C PHE A 301 -1.39 18.84 12.45
N ARG A 302 -1.22 19.24 13.73
CA ARG A 302 -0.85 18.32 14.82
C ARG A 302 -1.85 17.19 14.99
N ALA A 303 -3.15 17.48 14.85
CA ALA A 303 -4.20 16.47 14.94
C ALA A 303 -4.10 15.39 13.84
N GLY A 304 -3.54 15.69 12.66
CA GLY A 304 -3.26 14.72 11.60
C GLY A 304 -1.89 14.03 11.72
N PHE A 305 -0.89 14.77 12.21
CA PHE A 305 0.53 14.40 12.24
C PHE A 305 0.88 13.32 13.27
N LEU A 306 0.22 13.32 14.43
CA LEU A 306 0.64 12.57 15.62
C LEU A 306 0.56 11.05 15.53
N GLY A 307 -0.17 10.50 14.56
CA GLY A 307 -0.42 9.06 14.52
C GLY A 307 0.65 8.23 13.80
N PRO A 308 0.46 7.96 12.50
CA PRO A 308 1.26 6.98 11.75
C PRO A 308 2.73 7.36 11.54
N ARG A 309 3.15 8.54 12.03
CA ARG A 309 4.35 9.27 11.60
C ARG A 309 5.15 9.84 12.76
N LEU A 310 4.85 9.39 13.97
CA LEU A 310 5.55 9.79 15.19
C LEU A 310 7.07 9.64 15.04
N GLN A 311 7.54 8.59 14.38
CA GLN A 311 8.96 8.37 14.08
C GLN A 311 9.64 9.49 13.27
N GLU A 312 8.88 10.31 12.54
CA GLU A 312 9.40 11.44 11.76
C GLU A 312 9.61 12.70 12.62
N VAL A 313 9.04 12.76 13.84
CA VAL A 313 9.08 13.93 14.74
C VAL A 313 10.50 14.40 15.00
N GLN A 314 11.44 13.47 15.22
CA GLN A 314 12.82 13.83 15.50
C GLN A 314 13.47 14.58 14.34
N ASN A 315 13.35 14.05 13.13
CA ASN A 315 13.95 14.65 11.95
C ASN A 315 13.24 15.96 11.59
N PHE A 316 11.91 15.99 11.71
CA PHE A 316 11.10 17.17 11.42
C PHE A 316 11.38 18.32 12.40
N SER A 317 11.34 18.06 13.72
CA SER A 317 11.65 19.07 14.74
C SER A 317 13.06 19.63 14.62
N SER A 318 14.03 18.81 14.21
CA SER A 318 15.41 19.26 14.00
C SER A 318 15.58 20.24 12.83
N ALA A 319 14.63 20.26 11.88
CA ALA A 319 14.62 21.19 10.77
C ALA A 319 13.97 22.55 11.09
N ILE A 320 13.21 22.64 12.19
CA ILE A 320 12.54 23.87 12.66
C ILE A 320 13.56 24.81 13.29
N GLN A 321 13.56 26.07 12.83
CA GLN A 321 14.46 27.13 13.27
C GLN A 321 13.96 27.80 14.56
N ASP A 322 12.66 28.09 14.65
CA ASP A 322 12.05 28.67 15.84
C ASP A 322 12.16 27.66 17.02
N PRO A 323 12.90 28.00 18.10
CA PRO A 323 13.06 27.11 19.24
C PRO A 323 11.73 26.78 19.94
N VAL A 324 10.78 27.72 19.97
CA VAL A 324 9.47 27.51 20.62
C VAL A 324 8.66 26.49 19.83
N LEU A 325 8.57 26.64 18.51
CA LEU A 325 7.83 25.70 17.64
C LEU A 325 8.53 24.34 17.55
N ARG A 326 9.85 24.32 17.61
CA ARG A 326 10.63 23.07 17.67
C ARG A 326 10.34 22.29 18.94
N ASP A 327 10.32 22.95 20.09
CA ASP A 327 9.98 22.31 21.35
C ASP A 327 8.50 21.91 21.40
N GLU A 328 7.61 22.68 20.79
CA GLU A 328 6.21 22.31 20.58
C GLU A 328 6.09 20.96 19.86
N VAL A 329 6.79 20.77 18.73
CA VAL A 329 6.78 19.52 17.96
C VAL A 329 7.45 18.37 18.73
N ARG A 330 8.48 18.64 19.52
CA ARG A 330 9.10 17.61 20.38
C ARG A 330 8.14 17.15 21.47
N MET A 331 7.42 18.07 22.10
CA MET A 331 6.38 17.75 23.09
C MET A 331 5.27 16.88 22.49
N GLN A 332 4.98 17.05 21.20
CA GLN A 332 4.09 16.13 20.48
C GLN A 332 4.67 14.72 20.36
N GLY A 333 5.97 14.57 20.13
CA GLY A 333 6.62 13.25 20.14
C GLY A 333 6.63 12.57 21.52
N VAL A 334 6.67 13.33 22.61
CA VAL A 334 6.56 12.80 23.99
C VAL A 334 5.22 12.09 24.22
N GLN A 335 4.15 12.50 23.54
CA GLN A 335 2.85 11.82 23.62
C GLN A 335 2.90 10.36 23.13
N GLY A 336 3.98 9.94 22.46
CA GLY A 336 4.26 8.55 22.11
C GLY A 336 4.21 7.56 23.29
N ILE A 337 4.37 8.04 24.53
CA ILE A 337 4.20 7.25 25.76
C ILE A 337 2.79 6.62 25.88
N PHE A 338 1.78 7.25 25.28
CA PHE A 338 0.38 6.80 25.38
C PHE A 338 -0.07 5.92 24.20
N VAL A 339 0.85 5.59 23.30
CA VAL A 339 0.58 4.86 22.06
C VAL A 339 1.27 3.50 22.10
N SER A 340 0.68 2.50 21.45
CA SER A 340 1.31 1.19 21.28
C SER A 340 2.70 1.35 20.67
N ASP A 341 3.71 0.64 21.20
CA ASP A 341 5.08 0.68 20.66
C ASP A 341 5.23 0.03 19.27
N ARG A 342 4.11 -0.32 18.60
CA ARG A 342 4.12 -0.68 17.19
C ARG A 342 4.60 0.51 16.36
N GLY A 343 5.87 0.47 15.97
CA GLY A 343 6.52 1.51 15.18
C GLY A 343 7.52 2.38 15.95
N GLY A 344 7.88 2.02 17.19
CA GLY A 344 8.90 2.74 17.97
C GLY A 344 8.39 4.05 18.60
N ALA A 345 7.11 4.09 18.97
CA ALA A 345 6.49 5.26 19.57
C ALA A 345 7.15 5.64 20.91
N MET A 346 7.44 4.64 21.74
CA MET A 346 8.08 4.86 23.04
C MET A 346 9.53 5.33 22.86
N SER A 347 10.26 4.70 21.93
CA SER A 347 11.62 5.13 21.58
C SER A 347 11.67 6.57 21.04
N THR A 348 10.64 6.99 20.31
CA THR A 348 10.52 8.39 19.85
C THR A 348 10.31 9.32 21.04
N ALA A 349 9.42 8.97 21.97
CA ALA A 349 9.15 9.79 23.16
C ALA A 349 10.41 9.96 24.02
N GLU A 350 11.18 8.90 24.24
CA GLU A 350 12.48 8.93 24.91
C GLU A 350 13.45 9.89 24.23
N ALA A 351 13.62 9.76 22.90
CA ALA A 351 14.47 10.65 22.13
C ALA A 351 14.03 12.12 22.25
N MET A 352 12.73 12.38 22.29
CA MET A 352 12.22 13.76 22.43
C MET A 352 12.47 14.32 23.82
N LEU A 353 12.28 13.53 24.89
CA LEU A 353 12.61 13.93 26.26
C LEU A 353 14.11 14.29 26.37
N GLU A 354 14.98 13.47 25.77
CA GLU A 354 16.42 13.75 25.76
C GLU A 354 16.75 15.11 25.10
N LEU A 355 16.08 15.43 23.99
CA LEU A 355 16.26 16.68 23.24
C LEU A 355 15.63 17.92 23.91
N LEU A 356 14.68 17.73 24.83
CA LEU A 356 13.94 18.81 25.52
C LEU A 356 14.65 19.36 26.75
N GLY A 357 15.81 18.81 27.14
CA GLY A 357 16.70 19.45 28.11
C GLY A 357 17.30 18.50 29.12
N THR A 358 17.54 19.02 30.32
CA THR A 358 18.19 18.32 31.44
C THR A 358 17.28 17.26 32.08
N PRO A 359 17.83 16.32 32.87
CA PRO A 359 17.05 15.36 33.64
C PRO A 359 15.89 15.97 34.43
N GLU A 360 16.11 17.09 35.13
CA GLU A 360 15.06 17.78 35.89
C GLU A 360 13.94 18.32 34.99
N ARG A 361 14.29 18.90 33.84
CA ARG A 361 13.31 19.39 32.87
C ARG A 361 12.46 18.26 32.29
N ARG A 362 13.05 17.09 32.07
CA ARG A 362 12.34 15.89 31.58
C ARG A 362 11.32 15.39 32.60
N LEU A 363 11.70 15.37 33.88
CA LEU A 363 10.78 15.02 34.97
C LEU A 363 9.64 16.02 35.05
N GLU A 364 9.92 17.32 35.01
CA GLU A 364 8.89 18.37 35.00
C GLU A 364 7.91 18.22 33.81
N ILE A 365 8.42 17.89 32.63
CA ILE A 365 7.60 17.60 31.45
C ILE A 365 6.66 16.43 31.72
N LEU A 366 7.17 15.30 32.23
CA LEU A 366 6.35 14.12 32.53
C LEU A 366 5.36 14.37 33.66
N GLU A 367 5.75 15.15 34.67
CA GLU A 367 4.89 15.56 35.77
C GLU A 367 3.70 16.37 35.31
N ASN A 368 3.87 17.19 34.27
CA ASN A 368 2.85 18.09 33.74
C ASN A 368 2.21 17.61 32.44
N LEU A 369 2.64 16.45 31.92
CA LEU A 369 2.13 15.93 30.67
C LEU A 369 0.63 15.65 30.80
N GLU A 370 -0.14 16.25 29.91
CA GLU A 370 -1.55 15.96 29.72
C GLU A 370 -1.70 15.14 28.45
N ARG A 371 -2.58 14.14 28.53
CA ARG A 371 -2.84 13.24 27.41
C ARG A 371 -3.61 14.00 26.33
N ALA A 372 -3.00 14.14 25.16
CA ALA A 372 -3.68 14.73 24.02
C ALA A 372 -4.73 13.76 23.43
N PRO A 373 -5.88 14.26 22.94
CA PRO A 373 -6.82 13.43 22.20
C PRO A 373 -6.14 12.91 20.93
N TRP A 374 -6.11 11.59 20.77
CA TRP A 374 -5.50 10.93 19.61
C TRP A 374 -6.55 10.72 18.53
N PRO A 375 -6.24 10.96 17.24
CA PRO A 375 -7.19 10.64 16.17
C PRO A 375 -7.44 9.12 16.15
N SER A 376 -8.68 8.72 15.89
CA SER A 376 -9.09 7.30 15.87
C SER A 376 -8.30 6.44 14.88
N SER A 377 -7.74 7.07 13.83
CA SER A 377 -6.89 6.44 12.82
C SER A 377 -5.49 6.07 13.31
N ALA A 378 -5.03 6.64 14.42
CA ALA A 378 -3.65 6.51 14.89
C ALA A 378 -3.39 5.29 15.80
N GLY A 379 -4.34 4.34 15.82
CA GLY A 379 -4.23 3.09 16.56
C GLY A 379 -4.91 3.14 17.93
N ARG A 380 -5.02 1.96 18.56
CA ARG A 380 -5.54 1.86 19.92
C ARG A 380 -4.51 2.44 20.88
N GLN A 381 -4.95 3.39 21.67
CA GLN A 381 -4.26 3.78 22.89
C GLN A 381 -4.00 2.55 23.76
N THR A 382 -2.77 2.43 24.26
CA THR A 382 -2.36 1.34 25.15
C THR A 382 -2.08 1.86 26.54
N PRO A 383 -2.14 0.99 27.57
CA PRO A 383 -1.55 1.31 28.86
C PRO A 383 -0.10 1.74 28.68
N VAL A 384 0.33 2.67 29.52
CA VAL A 384 1.71 3.15 29.58
C VAL A 384 2.66 2.00 29.94
N ASP A 385 3.82 1.94 29.27
CA ASP A 385 4.90 0.99 29.59
C ASP A 385 5.63 1.42 30.87
N GLU A 386 5.04 1.08 32.01
CA GLU A 386 5.54 1.45 33.33
C GLU A 386 6.98 0.96 33.59
N PRO A 387 7.35 -0.31 33.36
CA PRO A 387 8.73 -0.76 33.57
C PRO A 387 9.75 0.10 32.83
N ARG A 388 9.47 0.43 31.57
CA ARG A 388 10.37 1.24 30.73
C ARG A 388 10.47 2.69 31.21
N LEU A 389 9.36 3.30 31.61
CA LEU A 389 9.38 4.65 32.19
C LEU A 389 10.11 4.71 33.54
N ARG A 390 9.97 3.68 34.39
CA ARG A 390 10.71 3.59 35.66
C ARG A 390 12.20 3.51 35.43
N GLU A 391 12.62 2.67 34.49
CA GLU A 391 14.02 2.54 34.09
C GLU A 391 14.57 3.89 33.59
N LEU A 392 13.84 4.54 32.68
CA LEU A 392 14.21 5.82 32.11
C LEU A 392 14.36 6.91 33.18
N MET A 393 13.34 7.10 34.03
CA MET A 393 13.37 8.11 35.10
C MET A 393 14.36 7.76 36.21
N GLY A 394 14.63 6.49 36.47
CA GLY A 394 15.66 6.04 37.41
C GLY A 394 17.08 6.43 36.98
N GLY A 395 17.29 6.63 35.67
CA GLY A 395 18.51 7.24 35.13
C GLY A 395 18.62 8.75 35.36
N TRP A 396 17.53 9.42 35.75
CA TRP A 396 17.44 10.88 35.91
C TRP A 396 17.34 11.32 37.37
N THR A 397 16.71 10.52 38.24
CA THR A 397 16.52 10.82 39.65
C THR A 397 16.54 9.55 40.50
N THR A 398 16.94 9.70 41.77
CA THR A 398 16.85 8.64 42.79
C THR A 398 15.57 8.71 43.62
N ASP A 399 14.76 9.76 43.47
CA ASP A 399 13.51 9.96 44.19
C ASP A 399 12.39 9.04 43.66
N GLN A 400 12.22 7.90 44.33
CA GLN A 400 11.19 6.91 43.97
C GLN A 400 9.77 7.43 44.16
N THR A 401 9.54 8.32 45.13
CA THR A 401 8.19 8.86 45.40
C THR A 401 7.73 9.74 44.24
N ARG A 402 8.64 10.54 43.69
CA ARG A 402 8.39 11.34 42.49
C ARG A 402 8.10 10.46 41.27
N ILE A 403 8.91 9.43 41.05
CA ILE A 403 8.70 8.46 39.94
C ILE A 403 7.31 7.81 40.03
N ASP A 404 6.94 7.31 41.22
CA ASP A 404 5.63 6.70 41.46
C ASP A 404 4.49 7.67 41.16
N THR A 405 4.61 8.91 41.63
CA THR A 405 3.60 9.97 41.41
C THR A 405 3.41 10.27 39.92
N ILE A 406 4.49 10.36 39.15
CA ILE A 406 4.44 10.58 37.70
C ILE A 406 3.72 9.43 37.00
N ILE A 407 4.09 8.18 37.32
CA ILE A 407 3.50 6.99 36.69
C ILE A 407 2.02 6.88 36.99
N ASP A 408 1.63 7.07 38.26
CA ASP A 408 0.24 7.03 38.68
C ASP A 408 -0.60 8.11 38.01
N ARG A 409 -0.01 9.28 37.70
CA ARG A 409 -0.65 10.31 36.88
C ARG A 409 -0.79 9.86 35.43
N LEU A 410 0.29 9.42 34.79
CA LEU A 410 0.30 9.04 33.37
C LEU A 410 -0.61 7.84 33.05
N LYS A 411 -0.88 6.97 34.02
CA LYS A 411 -1.84 5.85 33.88
C LYS A 411 -3.30 6.29 33.87
N LYS A 412 -3.62 7.48 34.38
CA LYS A 412 -5.00 7.99 34.38
C LYS A 412 -5.36 8.43 32.96
N PRO A 413 -6.54 8.02 32.45
CA PRO A 413 -6.90 8.21 31.06
C PRO A 413 -7.09 9.66 30.65
#